data_AF-A0A928D4F2-F1
#
_entry.id   AF-A0A928D4F2-F1
#
_cell.length_a   1.000
_cell.length_b   1.000
_cell.length_c   1.000
_cell.angle_alpha   90.00
_cell.angle_beta   90.00
_cell.angle_gamma   90.00
#
_symmetry.space_group_name_H-M   'P 1'
#
loop_
_entity.id
_entity.type
_entity.pdbx_description
1 polymer ?
#
loop_
_entity_poly.entity_id
_entity_poly.type
_entity_poly.pdbx_seq_one_letter_code
_entity_poly.pdbx_strand_id
1 'polypeptide(L)'
;VRRDPFAMLPFCGYHMADYFAHWLEIGKKEGAQLPKIFCVNWFRKTADGRWLWPGFGDNSRVLKWIFERCDGEGKANETAIGYMPTEDAIDRTGLESVSDADMKELLALDVEGWKKEVASIREHYAKFGDKMPKELVAQLDALEARLAKC
;
A
#
# COMPACT_ATOMS: atom_id res chain seq x y z
N VAL A 1 -11.37 4.67 -9.38
CA VAL A 1 -9.98 4.17 -9.47
C VAL A 1 -9.95 2.95 -10.38
N ARG A 2 -9.02 2.88 -11.36
CA ARG A 2 -8.81 1.64 -12.15
C ARG A 2 -8.14 0.61 -11.24
N ARG A 3 -8.69 -0.60 -11.16
CA ARG A 3 -8.12 -1.73 -10.43
C ARG A 3 -7.19 -2.49 -11.36
N ASP A 4 -5.91 -2.60 -11.01
CA ASP A 4 -4.92 -3.36 -11.76
C ASP A 4 -4.15 -4.30 -10.82
N PRO A 5 -4.75 -5.46 -10.47
CA PRO A 5 -4.17 -6.36 -9.47
C PRO A 5 -2.78 -6.81 -9.93
N PHE A 6 -1.76 -6.54 -9.11
CA PHE A 6 -0.36 -6.90 -9.38
C PHE A 6 0.20 -6.34 -10.70
N ALA A 7 -0.44 -5.30 -11.28
CA ALA A 7 -0.18 -4.83 -12.64
C ALA A 7 -0.33 -5.92 -13.72
N MET A 8 -1.15 -6.94 -13.45
CA MET A 8 -1.34 -8.13 -14.26
C MET A 8 -2.69 -8.19 -14.97
N LEU A 9 -3.54 -7.15 -14.86
CA LEU A 9 -4.88 -7.17 -15.45
C LEU A 9 -4.90 -7.56 -16.95
N PRO A 10 -4.04 -7.00 -17.82
CA PRO A 10 -4.03 -7.37 -19.24
C PRO A 10 -3.16 -8.61 -19.55
N PHE A 11 -2.51 -9.20 -18.56
CA PHE A 11 -1.49 -10.24 -18.74
C PHE A 11 -1.83 -11.58 -18.06
N CYS A 12 -2.85 -11.61 -17.19
CA CYS A 12 -3.24 -12.81 -16.48
C CYS A 12 -3.84 -13.85 -17.46
N GLY A 13 -3.11 -14.95 -17.68
CA GLY A 13 -3.47 -15.98 -18.66
C GLY A 13 -4.61 -16.93 -18.23
N TYR A 14 -5.18 -16.73 -17.04
CA TYR A 14 -6.28 -17.51 -16.50
C TYR A 14 -7.14 -16.64 -15.58
N HIS A 15 -8.15 -17.24 -14.93
CA HIS A 15 -9.09 -16.49 -14.10
C HIS A 15 -8.37 -15.76 -12.95
N MET A 16 -8.57 -14.44 -12.85
CA MET A 16 -7.84 -13.59 -11.90
C MET A 16 -8.04 -13.99 -10.43
N ALA A 17 -9.21 -14.51 -10.05
CA ALA A 17 -9.42 -14.98 -8.68
C ALA A 17 -8.62 -16.26 -8.35
N ASP A 18 -8.38 -17.11 -9.35
CA ASP A 18 -7.51 -18.29 -9.19
C ASP A 18 -6.04 -17.81 -9.10
N TYR A 19 -5.68 -16.71 -9.76
CA TYR A 19 -4.36 -16.06 -9.62
C TYR A 19 -4.14 -15.49 -8.22
N PHE A 20 -5.16 -14.89 -7.61
CA PHE A 20 -5.10 -14.48 -6.21
C PHE A 20 -4.94 -15.66 -5.26
N ALA A 21 -5.70 -16.75 -5.49
CA ALA A 21 -5.55 -17.97 -4.71
C ALA A 21 -4.13 -18.53 -4.81
N HIS A 22 -3.53 -18.52 -6.01
CA HIS A 22 -2.16 -18.97 -6.21
C HIS A 22 -1.14 -18.20 -5.35
N TRP A 23 -1.28 -16.88 -5.24
CA TRP A 23 -0.43 -16.06 -4.36
C TRP A 23 -0.56 -16.47 -2.89
N LEU A 24 -1.78 -16.75 -2.43
CA LEU A 24 -2.03 -17.22 -1.06
C LEU A 24 -1.38 -18.59 -0.82
N GLU A 25 -1.47 -19.50 -1.79
CA GLU A 25 -0.87 -20.83 -1.68
C GLU A 25 0.66 -20.80 -1.64
N ILE A 26 1.32 -19.85 -2.33
CA ILE A 26 2.78 -19.65 -2.19
C ILE A 26 3.13 -19.35 -0.73
N GLY A 27 2.34 -18.50 -0.06
CA GLY A 27 2.57 -18.11 1.33
C GLY A 27 2.34 -19.21 2.36
N LYS A 28 1.50 -20.20 2.03
CA LYS A 28 1.17 -21.33 2.91
C LYS A 28 2.18 -22.48 2.85
N LYS A 29 3.12 -22.45 1.90
CA LYS A 29 4.11 -23.52 1.74
C LYS A 29 5.01 -23.62 2.96
N GLU A 30 5.18 -24.84 3.46
CA GLU A 30 6.09 -25.12 4.57
C GLU A 30 7.52 -24.67 4.23
N GLY A 31 8.16 -23.96 5.15
CA GLY A 31 9.50 -23.42 4.96
C GLY A 31 9.60 -22.22 3.99
N ALA A 32 8.47 -21.64 3.55
CA ALA A 32 8.50 -20.47 2.67
C ALA A 32 9.20 -19.27 3.33
N GLN A 33 10.23 -18.75 2.65
CA GLN A 33 10.89 -17.50 3.00
C GLN A 33 10.26 -16.37 2.17
N LEU A 34 9.31 -15.66 2.78
CA LEU A 34 8.52 -14.65 2.08
C LEU A 34 9.16 -13.26 2.16
N PRO A 35 9.15 -12.48 1.06
CA PRO A 35 9.55 -11.09 1.11
C PRO A 35 8.49 -10.25 1.84
N LYS A 36 8.93 -9.14 2.43
CA LYS A 36 8.02 -8.09 2.90
C LYS A 36 7.40 -7.39 1.67
N ILE A 37 6.09 -7.11 1.74
CA ILE A 37 5.35 -6.43 0.67
C ILE A 37 5.15 -4.96 1.04
N PHE A 38 5.44 -4.06 0.11
CA PHE A 38 5.29 -2.62 0.28
C PHE A 38 4.39 -2.03 -0.81
N CYS A 39 3.57 -1.06 -0.43
CA CYS A 39 2.80 -0.24 -1.37
C CYS A 39 3.37 1.18 -1.35
N VAL A 40 3.62 1.74 -2.54
CA VAL A 40 4.21 3.07 -2.69
C VAL A 40 3.32 3.95 -3.59
N ASN A 41 3.24 5.23 -3.27
CA ASN A 41 2.57 6.23 -4.10
C ASN A 41 3.48 7.45 -4.28
N TRP A 42 4.16 7.52 -5.42
CA TRP A 42 5.03 8.66 -5.79
C TRP A 42 4.24 9.88 -6.28
N PHE A 43 2.93 9.75 -6.43
CA PHE A 43 2.09 10.66 -7.21
C PHE A 43 1.08 11.40 -6.34
N ARG A 44 1.29 11.48 -5.03
CA ARG A 44 0.43 12.27 -4.16
C ARG A 44 0.63 13.76 -4.46
N LYS A 45 -0.48 14.47 -4.59
CA LYS A 45 -0.53 15.91 -4.83
C LYS A 45 -1.23 16.62 -3.70
N THR A 46 -0.88 17.88 -3.53
CA THR A 46 -1.64 18.86 -2.75
C THR A 46 -2.95 19.20 -3.44
N ALA A 47 -3.84 19.92 -2.74
CA ALA A 47 -5.12 20.40 -3.28
C ALA A 47 -4.96 21.35 -4.48
N ASP A 48 -3.88 22.13 -4.54
CA ASP A 48 -3.53 23.01 -5.67
C ASP A 48 -2.81 22.26 -6.81
N GLY A 49 -2.61 20.95 -6.70
CA GLY A 49 -2.11 20.09 -7.78
C GLY A 49 -0.59 19.99 -7.88
N ARG A 50 0.15 20.55 -6.92
CA ARG A 50 1.60 20.39 -6.78
C ARG A 50 1.94 19.00 -6.26
N TRP A 51 3.03 18.41 -6.74
CA TRP A 51 3.52 17.13 -6.23
C TRP A 51 4.12 17.30 -4.83
N LEU A 52 3.73 16.44 -3.88
CA LEU A 52 4.29 16.43 -2.52
C LEU A 52 5.66 15.75 -2.46
N TRP A 53 5.96 14.87 -3.43
CA TRP A 53 7.24 14.17 -3.53
C TRP A 53 7.85 14.40 -4.93
N PRO A 54 9.14 14.74 -5.02
CA PRO A 54 9.79 15.05 -6.29
C PRO A 54 9.92 13.85 -7.25
N GLY A 55 9.97 12.63 -6.71
CA GLY A 55 10.06 11.42 -7.52
C GLY A 55 11.45 11.15 -8.10
N PHE A 56 11.51 10.46 -9.24
CA PHE A 56 12.74 10.15 -9.98
C PHE A 56 13.84 9.55 -9.09
N GLY A 57 15.04 10.15 -9.06
CA GLY A 57 16.18 9.68 -8.28
C GLY A 57 15.94 9.74 -6.78
N ASP A 58 15.11 10.67 -6.29
CA ASP A 58 14.81 10.79 -4.86
C ASP A 58 13.99 9.61 -4.33
N ASN A 59 13.34 8.83 -5.19
CA ASN A 59 12.69 7.58 -4.78
C ASN A 59 13.67 6.60 -4.11
N SER A 60 14.97 6.72 -4.39
CA SER A 60 16.02 5.97 -3.68
C SER A 60 15.98 6.17 -2.16
N ARG A 61 15.53 7.32 -1.67
CA ARG A 61 15.39 7.62 -0.22
C ARG A 61 14.30 6.76 0.44
N VAL A 62 13.22 6.48 -0.29
CA VAL A 62 12.16 5.57 0.18
C VAL A 62 12.59 4.11 0.04
N LEU A 63 13.37 3.77 -0.99
CA LEU A 63 13.97 2.43 -1.10
C LEU A 63 14.96 2.14 0.04
N LYS A 64 15.77 3.13 0.46
CA LYS A 64 16.62 3.04 1.65
C LYS A 64 15.78 2.67 2.89
N TRP A 65 14.68 3.38 3.14
CA TRP A 65 13.78 3.07 4.24
C TRP A 65 13.16 1.66 4.13
N ILE A 66 12.82 1.20 2.93
CA ILE A 66 12.32 -0.16 2.70
C ILE A 66 13.37 -1.20 3.12
N PHE A 67 14.65 -1.00 2.80
CA PHE A 67 15.73 -1.88 3.25
C PHE A 67 15.91 -1.85 4.77
N GLU A 68 15.91 -0.67 5.38
CA GLU A 68 15.95 -0.54 6.85
C GLU A 68 14.74 -1.25 7.49
N ARG A 69 13.55 -1.21 6.88
CA ARG A 69 12.37 -1.97 7.34
C ARG A 69 12.54 -3.47 7.17
N CYS A 70 13.24 -3.93 6.14
CA CYS A 70 13.61 -5.33 5.98
C CYS A 70 14.53 -5.80 7.10
N ASP A 71 15.51 -4.99 7.48
CA ASP A 71 16.50 -5.29 8.51
C ASP A 71 16.00 -5.07 9.95
N GLY A 72 14.84 -4.43 10.11
CA GLY A 72 14.19 -4.21 11.41
C GLY A 72 14.53 -2.87 12.08
N GLU A 73 15.20 -1.98 11.36
CA GLU A 73 15.69 -0.68 11.86
C GLU A 73 14.82 0.51 11.42
N GLY A 74 14.04 0.36 10.34
CA GLY A 74 13.26 1.48 9.78
C GLY A 74 12.14 1.94 10.71
N LYS A 75 12.13 3.24 11.07
CA LYS A 75 11.09 3.85 11.90
C LYS A 75 9.74 3.85 11.17
N ALA A 76 8.67 3.44 11.85
CA ALA A 76 7.33 3.43 11.29
C ALA A 76 6.25 3.61 12.36
N ASN A 77 5.14 4.25 11.96
CA ASN A 77 3.90 4.27 12.71
C ASN A 77 2.99 3.13 12.23
N GLU A 78 2.35 2.44 13.18
CA GLU A 78 1.24 1.55 12.85
C GLU A 78 0.00 2.38 12.51
N THR A 79 -0.61 2.10 11.35
CA THR A 79 -1.82 2.76 10.86
C THR A 79 -2.87 1.72 10.47
N ALA A 80 -4.11 2.16 10.20
CA ALA A 80 -5.15 1.25 9.72
C ALA A 80 -4.79 0.53 8.41
N ILE A 81 -3.88 1.07 7.60
CA ILE A 81 -3.47 0.51 6.31
C ILE A 81 -2.11 -0.23 6.38
N GLY A 82 -1.58 -0.43 7.59
CA GLY A 82 -0.29 -1.08 7.83
C GLY A 82 0.75 -0.10 8.39
N TYR A 83 2.03 -0.44 8.25
CA TYR A 83 3.13 0.39 8.73
C TYR A 83 3.49 1.48 7.71
N MET A 84 3.41 2.74 8.12
CA MET A 84 3.85 3.90 7.34
C MET A 84 5.12 4.50 7.97
N PRO A 85 6.04 5.11 7.20
CA PRO A 85 7.20 5.79 7.79
C PRO A 85 6.75 6.86 8.78
N THR A 86 7.56 7.11 9.81
CA THR A 86 7.43 8.34 10.61
C THR A 86 7.87 9.54 9.77
N GLU A 87 7.47 10.76 10.13
CA GLU A 87 7.81 11.99 9.38
C GLU A 87 9.33 12.21 9.26
N ASP A 88 10.11 11.67 10.20
CA ASP A 88 11.58 11.71 10.24
C ASP A 88 12.27 10.43 9.73
N ALA A 89 11.52 9.42 9.27
CA ALA A 89 12.10 8.15 8.84
C ALA A 89 12.78 8.22 7.46
N ILE A 90 12.33 9.12 6.58
CA ILE A 90 12.88 9.28 5.24
C ILE A 90 13.98 10.34 5.27
N ASP A 91 15.17 9.96 4.84
CA ASP A 91 16.32 10.86 4.75
C ASP A 91 16.10 11.95 3.70
N ARG A 92 15.92 13.19 4.15
CA ARG A 92 15.77 14.39 3.33
C ARG A 92 17.02 15.26 3.30
N THR A 93 18.19 14.74 3.70
CA THR A 93 19.44 15.50 3.63
C THR A 93 19.71 15.91 2.18
N GLY A 94 19.90 17.22 1.96
CA GLY A 94 20.06 17.82 0.64
C GLY A 94 18.77 17.91 -0.20
N LEU A 95 17.60 17.65 0.38
CA LEU A 95 16.30 17.74 -0.29
C LEU A 95 15.45 18.88 0.30
N GLU A 96 15.82 20.11 -0.04
CA GLU A 96 15.17 21.34 0.47
C GLU A 96 13.77 21.58 -0.10
N SER A 97 13.40 20.88 -1.18
CA SER A 97 12.11 21.02 -1.86
C SER A 97 10.93 20.36 -1.12
N VAL A 98 11.20 19.57 -0.08
CA VAL A 98 10.17 18.86 0.70
C VAL A 98 10.21 19.33 2.15
N SER A 99 9.27 20.19 2.51
CA SER A 99 9.15 20.73 3.86
C SER A 99 8.59 19.70 4.87
N ASP A 100 8.69 20.01 6.16
CA ASP A 100 8.06 19.19 7.22
C ASP A 100 6.53 19.16 7.07
N ALA A 101 5.94 20.28 6.63
CA ALA A 101 4.52 20.35 6.30
C ALA A 101 4.16 19.43 5.12
N ASP A 102 4.98 19.41 4.06
CA ASP A 102 4.79 18.50 2.93
C ASP A 102 4.91 17.04 3.39
N MET A 103 5.87 16.68 4.25
CA MET A 103 6.01 15.32 4.77
C MET A 103 4.81 14.90 5.61
N LYS A 104 4.32 15.78 6.49
CA LYS A 104 3.12 15.55 7.28
C LYS A 104 1.90 15.31 6.39
N GLU A 105 1.71 16.12 5.36
CA GLU A 105 0.61 15.93 4.40
C GLU A 105 0.79 14.65 3.56
N LEU A 106 2.02 14.39 3.09
CA LEU A 106 2.38 13.23 2.28
C LEU A 106 2.08 11.91 3.00
N LEU A 107 2.31 11.88 4.32
CA LEU A 107 2.12 10.70 5.16
C LEU A 107 0.78 10.68 5.92
N ALA A 108 -0.07 11.70 5.74
CA ALA A 108 -1.38 11.73 6.37
C ALA A 108 -2.30 10.63 5.83
N LEU A 109 -2.96 9.91 6.74
CA LEU A 109 -3.98 8.91 6.41
C LEU A 109 -5.34 9.59 6.16
N ASP A 110 -5.83 9.56 4.92
CA ASP A 110 -7.20 9.99 4.60
C ASP A 110 -8.19 8.86 4.92
N VAL A 111 -8.67 8.84 6.17
CA VAL A 111 -9.58 7.80 6.67
C VAL A 111 -10.88 7.74 5.86
N GLU A 112 -11.46 8.89 5.52
CA GLU A 112 -12.72 8.95 4.77
C GLU A 112 -12.53 8.52 3.32
N GLY A 113 -11.40 8.89 2.70
CA GLY A 113 -10.99 8.36 1.39
C GLY A 113 -10.85 6.84 1.42
N TRP A 114 -10.21 6.28 2.46
CA TRP A 114 -10.05 4.84 2.61
C TRP A 114 -11.37 4.10 2.86
N LYS A 115 -12.32 4.66 3.61
CA LYS A 115 -13.66 4.07 3.76
C LYS A 115 -14.39 3.96 2.42
N LYS A 116 -14.32 5.01 1.59
CA LYS A 116 -14.86 4.98 0.21
C LYS A 116 -14.12 3.95 -0.64
N GLU A 117 -12.82 3.83 -0.47
CA GLU A 117 -12.00 2.86 -1.19
C GLU A 117 -12.34 1.41 -0.81
N VAL A 118 -12.59 1.12 0.47
CA VAL A 118 -13.07 -0.19 0.94
C VAL A 118 -14.37 -0.58 0.24
N ALA A 119 -15.35 0.33 0.17
CA ALA A 119 -16.60 0.08 -0.55
C ALA A 119 -16.34 -0.24 -2.03
N SER A 120 -15.48 0.53 -2.69
CA SER A 120 -15.11 0.30 -4.09
C SER A 120 -14.36 -1.01 -4.32
N ILE A 121 -13.50 -1.44 -3.37
CA ILE A 121 -12.83 -2.74 -3.43
C ILE A 121 -13.88 -3.86 -3.28
N ARG A 122 -14.85 -3.70 -2.38
CA ARG A 122 -15.93 -4.67 -2.15
C ARG A 122 -16.76 -4.89 -3.43
N GLU A 123 -17.12 -3.80 -4.12
CA GLU A 123 -17.78 -3.86 -5.43
C GLU A 123 -16.91 -4.55 -6.49
N HIS A 124 -15.60 -4.32 -6.47
CA HIS A 124 -14.68 -5.01 -7.38
C HIS A 124 -14.59 -6.51 -7.08
N TYR A 125 -14.49 -6.90 -5.81
CA TYR A 125 -14.43 -8.30 -5.38
C TYR A 125 -15.70 -9.06 -5.75
N ALA A 126 -16.88 -8.43 -5.66
CA ALA A 126 -18.15 -9.04 -6.04
C ALA A 126 -18.18 -9.55 -7.50
N LYS A 127 -17.37 -8.96 -8.40
CA LYS A 127 -17.27 -9.39 -9.81
C LYS A 127 -16.66 -10.78 -9.98
N PHE A 128 -15.91 -11.28 -8.99
CA PHE A 128 -15.31 -12.61 -9.02
C PHE A 128 -16.24 -13.70 -8.44
N GLY A 129 -17.38 -13.30 -7.85
CA GLY A 129 -18.36 -14.20 -7.26
C GLY A 129 -17.74 -15.21 -6.27
N ASP A 130 -18.21 -16.46 -6.33
CA ASP A 130 -17.78 -17.53 -5.43
C ASP A 130 -16.31 -17.93 -5.57
N LYS A 131 -15.64 -17.51 -6.65
CA LYS A 131 -14.20 -17.77 -6.86
C LYS A 131 -13.31 -16.83 -6.06
N MET A 132 -13.84 -15.75 -5.49
CA MET A 132 -13.02 -14.82 -4.72
C MET A 132 -12.44 -15.49 -3.47
N PRO A 133 -11.10 -15.47 -3.25
CA PRO A 133 -10.53 -16.05 -2.04
C PRO A 133 -11.07 -15.40 -0.77
N LYS A 134 -11.55 -16.23 0.17
CA LYS A 134 -12.13 -15.78 1.44
C LYS A 134 -11.11 -15.01 2.29
N GLU A 135 -9.84 -15.37 2.20
CA GLU A 135 -8.75 -14.69 2.89
C GLU A 135 -8.63 -13.22 2.47
N LEU A 136 -8.83 -12.91 1.18
CA LEU A 136 -8.81 -11.51 0.71
C LEU A 136 -10.04 -10.72 1.17
N VAL A 137 -11.21 -11.35 1.19
CA VAL A 137 -12.42 -10.74 1.77
C VAL A 137 -12.20 -10.45 3.26
N ALA A 138 -11.64 -11.40 4.00
CA ALA A 138 -11.34 -11.24 5.42
C ALA A 138 -10.30 -10.12 5.67
N GLN A 139 -9.30 -9.96 4.80
CA GLN A 139 -8.34 -8.84 4.89
C GLN A 139 -9.02 -7.48 4.65
N LEU A 140 -9.99 -7.42 3.72
CA LEU A 140 -10.77 -6.19 3.48
C LEU A 140 -11.67 -5.86 4.69
N ASP A 141 -12.32 -6.86 5.28
CA ASP A 141 -13.14 -6.68 6.48
C ASP A 141 -12.28 -6.25 7.68
N ALA A 142 -11.07 -6.81 7.82
CA ALA A 142 -10.13 -6.39 8.85
C ALA A 142 -9.65 -4.94 8.64
N LEU A 143 -9.43 -4.52 7.38
CA LEU A 143 -9.11 -3.13 7.05
C LEU A 143 -10.26 -2.19 7.45
N GLU A 144 -11.49 -2.53 7.08
CA GLU A 144 -12.68 -1.76 7.45
C GLU A 144 -12.81 -1.60 8.98
N ALA A 145 -12.60 -2.69 9.72
CA ALA A 145 -12.65 -2.68 11.18
C ALA A 145 -11.54 -1.82 11.83
N ARG A 146 -10.33 -1.76 11.22
CA ARG A 146 -9.27 -0.86 11.68
C ARG A 146 -9.62 0.61 11.40
N LEU A 147 -10.14 0.92 10.22
CA LEU A 147 -10.55 2.27 9.84
C LEU A 147 -11.72 2.80 10.69
N ALA A 148 -12.61 1.93 11.17
CA ALA A 148 -13.71 2.32 12.05
C ALA A 148 -13.26 2.77 13.46
N LYS A 149 -11.99 2.50 13.83
CA LYS A 149 -11.39 2.91 15.12
C LYS A 149 -10.54 4.18 15.02
N CYS A 150 -10.35 4.69 13.80
CA CYS A 150 -9.57 5.91 13.54
C CYS A 150 -10.42 7.17 13.67
#